data_AF-A0A7W0GWT2-F1
#
_entry.id   AF-A0A7W0GWT2-F1
#
_cell.length_a   1.000
_cell.length_b   1.000
_cell.length_c   1.000
_cell.angle_alpha   90.00
_cell.angle_beta   90.00
_cell.angle_gamma   90.00
#
_symmetry.space_group_name_H-M   'P 1'
#
loop_
_entity.id
_entity.type
_entity.pdbx_description
1 polymer ?
#
loop_
_entity_poly.entity_id
_entity_poly.type
_entity_poly.pdbx_seq_one_letter_code
_entity_poly.pdbx_strand_id
1 'polypeptide(L)'
;SELLWLSRLTEEPARLAVWPELDADASAARVQELTQAWPWYLSAVSADDLADGIAYRNSLGEFWTSTVGDILTHVVIHSAYHRGQIAAAVRAAGGEPAYTDLIHAVRRELIE
;
A
#
# COMPACT_ATOMS: atom_id res chain seq x y z
N SER A 1 -2.29 -0.17 7.02
CA SER A 1 -2.10 -1.18 5.97
C SER A 1 -2.54 -0.61 4.63
N GLU A 2 -2.04 -1.12 3.50
CA GLU A 2 -2.45 -0.65 2.16
C GLU A 2 -3.96 -0.81 1.91
N LEU A 3 -4.54 -1.94 2.34
CA LEU A 3 -5.98 -2.20 2.25
C LEU A 3 -6.85 -1.13 2.91
N LEU A 4 -6.40 -0.59 4.06
CA LEU A 4 -7.12 0.48 4.75
C LEU A 4 -7.12 1.79 3.95
N TRP A 5 -6.00 2.10 3.28
CA TRP A 5 -5.92 3.29 2.44
C TRP A 5 -6.71 3.10 1.15
N LEU A 6 -6.65 1.92 0.53
CA LEU A 6 -7.47 1.60 -0.62
C LEU A 6 -8.97 1.69 -0.30
N SER A 7 -9.41 1.16 0.85
CA SER A 7 -10.83 1.26 1.23
C SER A 7 -11.29 2.71 1.43
N ARG A 8 -10.40 3.61 1.87
CA ARG A 8 -10.71 5.05 1.93
C ARG A 8 -10.85 5.65 0.55
N LEU A 9 -9.94 5.33 -0.36
CA LEU A 9 -9.95 5.80 -1.74
C LEU A 9 -11.17 5.31 -2.53
N THR A 10 -11.70 4.12 -2.21
CA THR A 10 -12.90 3.56 -2.83
C THR A 10 -14.18 3.85 -2.03
N GLU A 11 -14.07 4.62 -0.95
CA GLU A 11 -15.17 4.91 0.00
C GLU A 11 -15.88 3.65 0.55
N GLU A 12 -15.15 2.52 0.60
CA GLU A 12 -15.63 1.27 1.15
C GLU A 12 -15.35 1.15 2.66
N PRO A 13 -16.21 0.44 3.42
CA PRO A 13 -15.91 0.11 4.81
C PRO A 13 -14.59 -0.65 4.93
N ALA A 14 -13.77 -0.26 5.91
CA ALA A 14 -12.53 -0.96 6.20
C ALA A 14 -12.82 -2.43 6.60
N ARG A 15 -12.19 -3.37 5.89
CA ARG A 15 -12.38 -4.81 6.10
C ARG A 15 -11.50 -5.39 7.20
N LEU A 16 -10.47 -4.65 7.63
CA LEU A 16 -9.49 -5.08 8.63
C LEU A 16 -9.27 -3.98 9.66
N ALA A 17 -8.91 -4.41 10.87
CA ALA A 17 -8.32 -3.53 11.87
C ALA A 17 -7.00 -2.92 11.35
N VAL A 18 -6.57 -1.83 11.97
CA VAL A 18 -5.30 -1.15 11.62
C VAL A 18 -4.10 -2.09 11.83
N TRP A 19 -4.16 -2.92 12.87
CA TRP A 19 -3.16 -3.91 13.25
C TRP A 19 -3.81 -5.30 13.32
N PRO A 20 -4.03 -5.96 12.17
CA PRO A 20 -4.58 -7.31 12.18
C PRO A 20 -3.49 -8.32 12.54
N GLU A 21 -3.84 -9.35 13.29
CA GLU A 21 -3.00 -10.53 13.45
C GLU A 21 -3.26 -11.47 12.26
N LEU A 22 -2.27 -11.62 11.39
CA LEU A 22 -2.33 -12.47 10.20
C LEU A 22 -1.15 -13.43 10.22
N ASP A 23 -1.40 -14.69 9.89
CA ASP A 23 -0.35 -15.65 9.58
C ASP A 23 0.18 -15.44 8.14
N ALA A 24 1.13 -16.28 7.73
CA ALA A 24 1.76 -16.18 6.42
C ALA A 24 0.76 -16.41 5.27
N ASP A 25 -0.14 -17.39 5.40
CA ASP A 25 -1.12 -17.73 4.35
C ASP A 25 -2.17 -16.63 4.19
N ALA A 26 -2.68 -16.11 5.30
CA ALA A 26 -3.60 -14.98 5.31
C ALA A 26 -2.94 -13.72 4.75
N SER A 27 -1.67 -13.47 5.09
CA SER A 27 -0.90 -12.35 4.52
C SER A 27 -0.71 -12.49 3.01
N ALA A 28 -0.38 -13.69 2.53
CA ALA A 28 -0.22 -13.97 1.10
C ALA A 28 -1.52 -13.77 0.31
N ALA A 29 -2.65 -14.23 0.86
CA ALA A 29 -3.97 -14.02 0.26
C ALA A 29 -4.32 -12.53 0.13
N ARG A 30 -3.96 -11.72 1.13
CA ARG A 30 -4.16 -10.25 1.08
C ARG A 30 -3.26 -9.56 0.07
N VAL A 31 -2.01 -10.01 -0.08
CA VAL A 31 -1.11 -9.50 -1.13
C VAL A 31 -1.68 -9.81 -2.51
N GLN A 32 -2.22 -11.00 -2.74
CA GLN A 32 -2.86 -11.37 -4.00
C GLN A 32 -4.09 -10.49 -4.31
N GLU A 33 -4.93 -10.21 -3.29
CA GLU A 33 -6.07 -9.29 -3.41
C GLU A 33 -5.61 -7.88 -3.84
N LEU A 34 -4.60 -7.32 -3.14
CA LEU A 34 -4.06 -6.00 -3.45
C LEU A 34 -3.43 -5.91 -4.85
N THR A 35 -2.81 -6.99 -5.31
CA THR A 35 -2.18 -7.06 -6.63
C THR A 35 -3.20 -6.87 -7.76
N GLN A 36 -4.47 -7.22 -7.53
CA GLN A 36 -5.56 -6.99 -8.49
C GLN A 36 -6.28 -5.66 -8.25
N ALA A 37 -6.48 -5.30 -6.98
CA ALA A 37 -7.29 -4.14 -6.63
C ALA A 37 -6.61 -2.80 -6.94
N TRP A 38 -5.29 -2.70 -6.78
CA TRP A 38 -4.55 -1.47 -7.08
C TRP A 38 -4.56 -1.11 -8.58
N PRO A 39 -4.21 -2.02 -9.51
CA PRO A 39 -4.31 -1.73 -10.94
C PRO A 39 -5.73 -1.35 -11.38
N TRP A 40 -6.75 -2.03 -10.84
CA TRP A 40 -8.14 -1.67 -11.12
C TRP A 40 -8.45 -0.23 -10.68
N TYR A 41 -8.12 0.14 -9.44
CA TYR A 41 -8.35 1.49 -8.94
C TYR A 41 -7.58 2.54 -9.76
N LEU A 42 -6.28 2.31 -9.97
CA LEU A 42 -5.42 3.25 -10.71
C LEU A 42 -5.82 3.41 -12.18
N SER A 43 -6.43 2.39 -12.79
CA SER A 43 -6.94 2.49 -14.17
C SER A 43 -8.12 3.47 -14.33
N ALA A 44 -8.81 3.79 -13.23
CA ALA A 44 -9.94 4.70 -13.20
C ALA A 44 -9.56 6.12 -12.72
N VAL A 45 -8.33 6.32 -12.21
CA VAL A 45 -7.86 7.60 -11.67
C VAL A 45 -7.12 8.38 -12.75
N SER A 46 -7.57 9.61 -13.00
CA SER A 46 -6.92 10.58 -13.86
C SER A 46 -5.99 11.50 -13.06
N ALA A 47 -5.21 12.33 -13.78
CA ALA A 47 -4.33 13.31 -13.14
C ALA A 47 -5.11 14.42 -12.40
N ASP A 48 -6.30 14.78 -12.89
CA ASP A 48 -7.14 15.81 -12.28
C ASP A 48 -7.71 15.32 -10.94
N ASP A 49 -8.06 14.03 -10.84
CA ASP A 49 -8.60 13.41 -9.64
C ASP A 49 -7.59 13.39 -8.47
N LEU A 50 -6.29 13.56 -8.75
CA LEU A 50 -5.26 13.60 -7.71
C LEU A 50 -5.48 14.73 -6.70
N ALA A 51 -6.17 15.81 -7.11
CA ALA A 51 -6.49 16.94 -6.25
C ALA A 51 -7.76 16.72 -5.40
N ASP A 52 -8.54 15.67 -5.69
CA ASP A 52 -9.81 15.42 -5.00
C ASP A 52 -9.59 15.01 -3.54
N GLY A 53 -10.42 15.54 -2.66
CA GLY A 53 -10.36 15.29 -1.22
C GLY A 53 -11.16 14.06 -0.80
N ILE A 54 -10.51 13.12 -0.12
CA ILE A 54 -11.13 11.95 0.47
C ILE A 54 -11.33 12.19 1.97
N ALA A 55 -12.60 12.23 2.40
CA ALA A 55 -12.95 12.35 3.81
C ALA A 55 -12.92 10.97 4.49
N TYR A 56 -12.28 10.88 5.66
CA TYR A 56 -12.23 9.64 6.42
C TYR A 56 -12.13 9.89 7.93
N ARG A 57 -12.40 8.84 8.71
CA ARG A 57 -12.06 8.81 10.14
C ARG A 57 -10.77 8.05 10.36
N ASN A 58 -9.88 8.60 11.16
CA ASN A 58 -8.66 7.89 11.55
C ASN A 58 -8.97 6.87 12.67
N SER A 59 -7.95 6.13 13.13
CA SER A 59 -8.09 5.13 14.19
C SER A 59 -8.45 5.70 15.56
N LEU A 60 -8.33 7.02 15.75
CA LEU A 60 -8.72 7.74 16.95
C LEU A 60 -10.17 8.29 16.86
N GLY A 61 -10.86 8.04 15.74
CA GLY A 61 -12.23 8.52 15.48
C GLY A 61 -12.32 9.96 14.98
N GLU A 62 -11.17 10.62 14.78
CA GLU A 62 -11.08 12.01 14.31
C GLU A 62 -11.36 12.09 12.82
N PHE A 63 -12.02 13.17 12.39
CA PHE A 63 -12.30 13.44 10.99
C PHE A 63 -11.13 14.14 10.31
N TRP A 64 -10.78 13.64 9.13
CA TRP A 64 -9.72 14.18 8.31
C TRP A 64 -10.13 14.17 6.83
N THR A 65 -9.47 14.99 6.04
CA THR A 65 -9.54 14.98 4.59
C THR A 65 -8.12 15.06 4.04
N SER A 66 -7.80 14.20 3.09
CA SER A 66 -6.52 14.18 2.39
C SER A 66 -6.78 14.04 0.90
N THR A 67 -5.89 14.58 0.07
CA THR A 67 -6.05 14.42 -1.39
C THR A 67 -5.76 12.98 -1.82
N VAL A 68 -6.33 12.54 -2.95
CA VAL A 68 -5.99 11.25 -3.57
C VAL A 68 -4.47 11.15 -3.79
N GLY A 69 -3.84 12.21 -4.30
CA GLY A 69 -2.40 12.27 -4.53
C GLY A 69 -1.57 12.09 -3.25
N ASP A 70 -1.96 12.73 -2.14
CA ASP A 70 -1.29 12.58 -0.85
C ASP A 70 -1.41 11.14 -0.33
N ILE A 71 -2.58 10.53 -0.46
CA ILE A 71 -2.82 9.15 -0.01
C ILE A 71 -1.97 8.17 -0.83
N LEU A 72 -1.97 8.28 -2.16
CA LEU A 72 -1.17 7.41 -3.03
C LEU A 72 0.33 7.56 -2.75
N THR A 73 0.80 8.79 -2.57
CA THR A 73 2.19 9.08 -2.19
C THR A 73 2.54 8.47 -0.84
N HIS A 74 1.65 8.62 0.15
CA HIS A 74 1.81 8.03 1.47
C HIS A 74 1.93 6.50 1.39
N VAL A 75 1.05 5.83 0.62
CA VAL A 75 1.09 4.38 0.43
C VAL A 75 2.46 3.95 -0.12
N VAL A 76 2.96 4.58 -1.19
CA VAL A 76 4.27 4.23 -1.79
C VAL A 76 5.41 4.36 -0.77
N ILE A 77 5.47 5.48 -0.05
CA ILE A 77 6.53 5.75 0.93
C ILE A 77 6.44 4.79 2.12
N HIS A 78 5.25 4.59 2.65
CA HIS A 78 5.01 3.74 3.81
C HIS A 78 5.31 2.27 3.50
N SER A 79 4.99 1.81 2.29
CA SER A 79 5.35 0.46 1.84
C SER A 79 6.85 0.29 1.66
N ALA A 80 7.57 1.31 1.18
CA ALA A 80 9.03 1.28 1.09
C ALA A 80 9.69 1.18 2.48
N TYR A 81 9.18 1.93 3.46
CA TYR A 81 9.62 1.86 4.85
C TYR A 81 9.50 0.45 5.43
N HIS A 82 8.33 -0.19 5.29
CA HIS A 82 8.12 -1.54 5.80
C HIS A 82 8.90 -2.61 5.03
N ARG A 83 9.07 -2.47 3.71
CA ARG A 83 9.96 -3.37 2.95
C ARG A 83 11.39 -3.31 3.48
N GLY A 84 11.87 -2.15 3.90
CA GLY A 84 13.16 -2.01 4.58
C GLY A 84 13.24 -2.80 5.89
N GLN A 85 12.19 -2.75 6.71
CA GLN A 85 12.11 -3.54 7.95
C GLN A 85 12.08 -5.05 7.68
N ILE A 86 11.31 -5.49 6.68
CA ILE A 86 11.25 -6.90 6.27
C ILE A 86 12.62 -7.35 5.74
N ALA A 87 13.28 -6.55 4.92
CA ALA A 87 14.61 -6.85 4.40
C ALA A 87 15.64 -7.00 5.54
N ALA A 88 15.60 -6.13 6.55
CA ALA A 88 16.45 -6.26 7.73
C ALA A 88 16.18 -7.55 8.50
N ALA A 89 14.90 -7.91 8.70
CA ALA A 89 14.51 -9.14 9.39
C ALA A 89 14.95 -10.41 8.64
N VAL A 90 14.77 -10.45 7.32
CA VAL A 90 15.23 -11.56 6.45
C VAL A 90 16.75 -11.74 6.58
N ARG A 91 17.50 -10.64 6.52
CA ARG A 91 18.96 -10.68 6.65
C ARG A 91 19.40 -11.17 8.03
N ALA A 92 18.73 -10.73 9.09
CA ALA A 92 19.00 -11.19 10.45
C ALA A 92 18.73 -12.69 10.65
N ALA A 93 17.77 -13.24 9.91
CA ALA A 93 17.49 -14.68 9.88
C ALA A 93 18.44 -15.49 8.96
N GLY A 94 19.43 -14.83 8.34
CA GLY A 94 20.40 -15.48 7.44
C GLY A 94 19.92 -15.67 5.99
N GLY A 95 18.77 -15.10 5.62
CA GLY A 95 18.26 -15.10 4.24
C GLY A 95 18.80 -13.93 3.41
N GLU A 96 18.60 -14.00 2.09
CA GLU A 96 18.86 -12.88 1.18
C GLU A 96 17.56 -12.06 0.99
N PRO A 97 17.55 -10.76 1.32
CA PRO A 97 16.38 -9.91 1.08
C PRO A 97 16.04 -9.72 -0.39
N ALA A 98 14.76 -9.45 -0.67
CA ALA A 98 14.33 -9.03 -2.00
C ALA A 98 15.00 -7.72 -2.42
N TYR A 99 15.37 -7.62 -3.69
CA TYR A 99 15.98 -6.43 -4.28
C TYR A 99 14.91 -5.34 -4.50
N THR A 100 15.21 -4.09 -4.13
CA THR A 100 14.23 -2.99 -4.07
C THR A 100 14.66 -1.70 -4.77
N ASP A 101 15.73 -1.74 -5.58
CA ASP A 101 16.18 -0.57 -6.35
C ASP A 101 15.26 -0.34 -7.56
N LEU A 102 14.49 0.75 -7.49
CA LEU A 102 13.57 1.15 -8.55
C LEU A 102 14.29 1.48 -9.87
N ILE A 103 15.42 2.19 -9.82
CA ILE A 103 16.16 2.62 -11.02
C ILE A 103 16.71 1.40 -11.77
N HIS A 104 17.21 0.43 -11.03
CA HIS A 104 17.64 -0.83 -11.62
C HIS A 104 16.47 -1.60 -12.23
N ALA A 105 15.34 -1.71 -11.52
CA ALA A 105 14.17 -2.42 -12.00
C ALA A 105 13.61 -1.80 -13.30
N VAL A 106 13.53 -0.46 -13.38
CA VAL A 106 13.14 0.25 -14.61
C VAL A 106 14.12 -0.01 -15.75
N ARG A 107 15.43 0.07 -15.50
CA ARG A 107 16.47 -0.18 -16.54
C ARG A 107 16.48 -1.61 -17.06
N ARG A 108 15.91 -2.55 -16.31
CA ARG A 108 15.85 -3.98 -16.64
C ARG A 108 14.47 -4.42 -17.11
N GLU A 109 13.52 -3.50 -17.24
CA GLU A 109 12.13 -3.80 -17.62
C GLU A 109 11.50 -4.86 -16.69
N LEU A 110 11.83 -4.81 -15.39
CA LEU A 110 11.29 -5.71 -14.36
C LEU A 110 9.95 -5.21 -13.78
N ILE A 111 9.45 -4.11 -14.31
CA ILE A 111 8.19 -3.47 -13.92
C ILE A 111 7.47 -3.16 -15.24
N GLU A 112 6.20 -3.57 -15.33
CA GLU A 112 5.33 -3.32 -16.50
C GLU A 112 4.85 -1.86 -16.56
#